data_AF-A0A2N2WZ14-F1
#
_entry.id   AF-A0A2N2WZ14-F1
#
_cell.length_a   1.000
_cell.length_b   1.000
_cell.length_c   1.000
_cell.angle_alpha   90.00
_cell.angle_beta   90.00
_cell.angle_gamma   90.00
#
_symmetry.space_group_name_H-M   'P 1'
#
loop_
_entity.id
_entity.type
_entity.pdbx_description
1 polymer ?
#
loop_
_entity_poly.entity_id
_entity_poly.type
_entity_poly.pdbx_seq_one_letter_code
_entity_poly.pdbx_strand_id
1 'polypeptide(L)'
;MHTVLIIMAVGIGVGYLMRSRKTWLQYTNKATLWIIFLLLFFMGIGVGNNPQIMENLDTIGFRGLQLALVAILGSVVLSWVVYRLFFKSADDER
;
A
#
# COMPACT_ATOMS: atom_id res chain seq x y z
N MET A 1 0.33 -22.51 7.86
CA MET A 1 1.08 -21.25 8.08
C MET A 1 2.47 -21.25 7.43
N HIS A 2 3.30 -22.28 7.61
CA HIS A 2 4.64 -22.37 6.98
C HIS A 2 4.63 -22.27 5.44
N THR A 3 3.61 -22.83 4.77
CA THR A 3 3.46 -22.75 3.31
C THR A 3 3.39 -21.32 2.77
N VAL A 4 2.74 -20.42 3.51
CA VAL A 4 2.62 -19.00 3.12
C VAL A 4 3.95 -18.27 3.31
N LEU A 5 4.70 -18.59 4.37
CA LEU A 5 6.04 -18.03 4.55
C LEU A 5 7.01 -18.48 3.45
N ILE A 6 6.94 -19.76 3.06
CA ILE A 6 7.78 -20.30 1.98
C ILE A 6 7.44 -19.64 0.65
N ILE A 7 6.15 -19.47 0.31
CA ILE A 7 5.78 -18.84 -0.97
C ILE A 7 6.18 -17.36 -1.03
N MET A 8 6.13 -16.65 0.11
CA MET A 8 6.64 -15.27 0.21
C MET A 8 8.16 -15.22 0.03
N ALA A 9 8.90 -16.11 0.70
CA ALA A 9 10.35 -16.19 0.59
C ALA A 9 10.79 -16.51 -0.84
N VAL A 10 10.09 -17.45 -1.50
CA VAL A 10 10.32 -17.81 -2.90
C VAL A 10 10.01 -16.61 -3.81
N GLY A 11 8.90 -15.90 -3.58
CA GLY A 11 8.55 -14.70 -4.35
C GLY A 11 9.62 -13.61 -4.27
N ILE A 12 10.19 -13.38 -3.09
CA ILE A 12 11.31 -12.44 -2.89
C ILE A 12 12.56 -12.94 -3.63
N GLY A 13 12.89 -14.23 -3.52
CA GLY A 13 14.04 -14.82 -4.20
C GLY A 13 13.97 -14.72 -5.72
N VAL A 14 12.79 -15.04 -6.30
CA VAL A 14 12.53 -14.90 -7.73
C VAL A 14 12.61 -13.43 -8.17
N GLY A 15 12.01 -12.51 -7.40
CA GLY A 15 12.10 -11.08 -7.65
C GLY A 15 13.54 -10.55 -7.61
N TYR A 16 14.37 -11.07 -6.72
CA TYR A 16 15.78 -10.69 -6.63
C TYR A 16 16.60 -11.20 -7.82
N LEU A 17 16.39 -12.45 -8.25
CA LEU A 17 17.10 -13.02 -9.40
C LEU A 17 16.74 -12.30 -10.72
N MET A 18 15.47 -11.91 -10.88
CA MET A 18 14.99 -11.16 -12.06
C MET A 18 15.40 -9.68 -12.07
N ARG A 19 15.84 -9.11 -10.94
CA ARG A 19 16.23 -7.68 -10.82
C ARG A 19 17.43 -7.31 -11.69
N SER A 20 18.28 -8.27 -12.06
CA SER A 20 19.53 -8.04 -12.81
C SER A 20 19.31 -7.55 -14.26
N ARG A 21 18.12 -7.78 -14.84
CA ARG A 21 17.82 -7.38 -16.23
C ARG A 21 16.97 -6.10 -16.25
N LYS A 22 17.60 -4.94 -16.49
CA LYS A 22 16.90 -3.63 -16.68
C LYS A 22 15.71 -3.70 -17.65
N THR A 23 15.76 -4.56 -18.66
CA THR A 23 14.65 -4.77 -19.60
C THR A 23 13.42 -5.38 -18.93
N TRP A 24 13.59 -6.38 -18.05
CA TRP A 24 12.48 -7.00 -17.31
C TRP A 24 11.79 -6.00 -16.38
N LEU A 25 12.55 -5.12 -15.72
CA LEU A 25 12.00 -4.05 -14.89
C LEU A 25 11.09 -3.09 -15.68
N GLN A 26 11.42 -2.79 -16.94
CA GLN A 26 10.57 -1.95 -17.80
C GLN A 26 9.28 -2.67 -18.23
N TYR A 27 9.36 -3.98 -18.52
CA TYR A 27 8.17 -4.79 -18.77
C TYR A 27 7.26 -4.87 -17.55
N THR A 28 7.83 -5.06 -16.35
CA THR A 28 7.06 -5.05 -15.09
C THR A 28 6.35 -3.72 -14.90
N ASN A 29 7.03 -2.58 -15.10
CA ASN A 29 6.39 -1.27 -14.97
C ASN A 29 5.21 -1.09 -15.95
N LYS A 30 5.41 -1.45 -17.23
CA LYS A 30 4.34 -1.36 -18.24
C LYS A 30 3.18 -2.31 -17.94
N ALA A 31 3.47 -3.52 -17.45
CA ALA A 31 2.48 -4.50 -17.03
C ALA A 31 1.70 -4.03 -15.79
N THR A 32 2.39 -3.44 -14.80
CA THR A 32 1.77 -2.85 -13.60
C THR A 32 0.80 -1.75 -13.99
N LEU A 33 1.19 -0.82 -14.87
CA LEU A 33 0.29 0.21 -15.36
C LEU A 33 -0.93 -0.39 -16.07
N TRP A 34 -0.73 -1.36 -16.96
CA TRP A 34 -1.83 -2.05 -17.64
C TRP A 34 -2.80 -2.73 -16.67
N ILE A 35 -2.26 -3.38 -15.64
CA ILE A 35 -3.04 -4.01 -14.57
C ILE A 35 -3.78 -2.98 -13.73
N ILE A 36 -3.14 -1.86 -13.36
CA ILE A 36 -3.80 -0.78 -12.63
C ILE A 36 -4.98 -0.26 -13.44
N PHE A 37 -4.81 -0.01 -14.74
CA PHE A 37 -5.92 0.41 -15.61
C PHE A 37 -7.05 -0.63 -15.64
N LEU A 38 -6.71 -1.91 -15.80
CA LEU A 38 -7.70 -2.99 -15.83
C LEU A 38 -8.44 -3.14 -14.48
N LEU A 39 -7.71 -3.03 -13.37
CA LEU A 39 -8.25 -3.07 -12.01
C LEU A 39 -9.16 -1.88 -11.74
N LEU A 40 -8.75 -0.67 -12.12
CA LEU A 40 -9.59 0.53 -11.98
C LEU A 40 -10.87 0.41 -12.81
N PHE A 41 -10.79 -0.16 -14.00
CA PHE A 41 -11.97 -0.43 -14.84
C PHE A 41 -12.92 -1.42 -14.17
N PHE A 42 -12.41 -2.54 -13.65
CA PHE A 42 -13.22 -3.54 -12.94
C PHE A 42 -13.78 -3.00 -11.63
N MET A 43 -13.00 -2.21 -10.89
CA MET A 43 -13.46 -1.51 -9.70
C MET A 43 -14.61 -0.56 -10.03
N GLY A 44 -14.49 0.21 -11.11
CA GLY A 44 -15.54 1.11 -11.58
C GLY A 44 -16.84 0.39 -11.93
N ILE A 45 -16.77 -0.71 -12.67
CA ILE A 45 -17.95 -1.54 -12.98
C ILE A 45 -18.56 -2.13 -11.71
N GLY A 46 -17.73 -2.71 -10.83
CA GLY A 46 -18.20 -3.36 -9.61
C GLY A 46 -18.88 -2.40 -8.64
N VAL A 47 -18.32 -1.20 -8.49
CA VAL A 47 -18.90 -0.14 -7.64
C VAL A 47 -20.13 0.48 -8.32
N GLY A 48 -20.08 0.72 -9.63
CA GLY A 48 -21.16 1.34 -10.39
C GLY A 48 -22.42 0.48 -10.50
N ASN A 49 -22.27 -0.85 -10.60
CA ASN A 49 -23.39 -1.78 -10.69
C ASN A 49 -23.99 -2.18 -9.32
N ASN A 50 -23.42 -1.70 -8.21
CA ASN A 50 -23.93 -1.98 -6.88
C ASN A 50 -24.72 -0.78 -6.33
N PRO A 51 -26.08 -0.82 -6.34
CA PRO A 51 -26.90 0.30 -5.89
C PRO A 51 -26.68 0.65 -4.42
N GLN A 52 -26.34 -0.33 -3.57
CA GLN A 52 -26.03 -0.07 -2.16
C GLN A 52 -24.77 0.79 -2.01
N ILE A 53 -23.75 0.53 -2.82
CA ILE A 53 -22.53 1.34 -2.79
C ILE A 53 -22.84 2.72 -3.36
N MET A 54 -23.52 2.80 -4.52
CA MET A 54 -23.88 4.05 -5.19
C MET A 54 -24.68 5.01 -4.29
N GLU A 55 -25.70 4.49 -3.60
CA GLU A 55 -26.55 5.27 -2.68
C GLU A 55 -25.79 5.70 -1.41
N ASN A 56 -24.85 4.89 -0.94
CA ASN A 56 -24.04 5.17 0.25
C ASN A 56 -22.68 5.80 -0.08
N LEU A 57 -22.41 6.20 -1.32
CA LEU A 57 -21.09 6.72 -1.73
C LEU A 57 -20.67 7.92 -0.90
N ASP A 58 -21.61 8.83 -0.59
CA ASP A 58 -21.33 9.99 0.24
C ASP A 58 -20.90 9.58 1.66
N THR A 59 -21.63 8.63 2.26
CA THR A 59 -21.32 8.11 3.60
C THR A 59 -19.98 7.35 3.61
N ILE A 60 -19.70 6.54 2.58
CA ILE A 60 -18.43 5.82 2.42
C ILE A 60 -17.28 6.80 2.22
N GLY A 61 -17.48 7.84 1.41
CA GLY A 61 -16.52 8.91 1.16
C GLY A 61 -16.18 9.67 2.44
N PHE A 62 -17.20 10.07 3.22
CA PHE A 62 -16.98 10.77 4.48
C PHE A 62 -16.27 9.89 5.51
N ARG A 63 -16.68 8.63 5.67
CA ARG A 63 -15.98 7.66 6.54
C ARG A 63 -14.54 7.44 6.08
N GLY A 64 -14.32 7.35 4.77
CA GLY A 64 -13.00 7.22 4.16
C GLY A 64 -12.11 8.42 4.46
N LEU A 65 -12.65 9.64 4.37
CA LEU A 65 -11.94 10.87 4.71
C LEU A 65 -11.54 10.89 6.19
N GLN A 66 -12.48 10.55 7.09
CA GLN A 66 -12.20 10.48 8.52
C GLN A 66 -11.11 9.44 8.82
N LEU A 67 -11.17 8.25 8.22
CA LEU A 67 -10.16 7.22 8.37
C LEU A 67 -8.79 7.67 7.85
N ALA A 68 -8.75 8.32 6.70
CA ALA A 68 -7.52 8.84 6.11
C ALA A 68 -6.86 9.88 7.04
N LEU A 69 -7.63 10.83 7.56
CA LEU A 69 -7.11 11.85 8.49
C LEU A 69 -6.58 11.22 9.78
N VAL A 70 -7.34 10.31 10.40
CA VAL A 70 -6.91 9.62 11.62
C VAL A 70 -5.66 8.76 11.37
N ALA A 71 -5.59 8.06 10.23
CA ALA A 71 -4.44 7.24 9.87
C ALA A 71 -3.18 8.09 9.65
N ILE A 72 -3.30 9.22 8.94
CA ILE A 72 -2.17 10.14 8.71
C ILE A 72 -1.71 10.74 10.04
N LEU A 73 -2.62 11.27 10.85
CA LEU A 73 -2.29 11.83 12.17
C LEU A 73 -1.65 10.78 13.08
N GLY A 74 -2.21 9.58 13.15
CA GLY A 74 -1.66 8.47 13.91
C GLY A 74 -0.24 8.11 13.46
N SER A 75 -0.01 8.01 12.15
CA SER A 75 1.32 7.71 11.59
C SER A 75 2.34 8.79 11.93
N VAL A 76 1.98 10.07 11.81
CA VAL A 76 2.86 11.19 12.16
C VAL A 76 3.17 11.23 13.66
N VAL A 77 2.16 11.03 14.51
CA VAL A 77 2.32 11.02 15.98
C VAL A 77 3.23 9.87 16.41
N LEU A 78 3.00 8.65 15.90
CA LEU A 78 3.86 7.51 16.21
C LEU A 78 5.28 7.73 15.73
N SER A 79 5.46 8.23 14.50
CA SER A 79 6.78 8.57 13.96
C SER A 79 7.51 9.59 14.83
N TRP A 80 6.81 10.62 15.32
CA TRP A 80 7.37 11.62 16.24
C TRP A 80 7.73 11.03 17.61
N VAL A 81 6.89 10.14 18.16
CA VAL A 81 7.18 9.44 19.42
C VAL A 81 8.41 8.55 19.28
N VAL A 82 8.50 7.76 18.20
CA VAL A 82 9.65 6.90 17.91
C VAL A 82 10.91 7.75 17.74
N TYR A 83 10.83 8.87 17.01
CA TYR A 83 11.94 9.80 16.86
C TYR A 83 12.40 10.37 18.22
N ARG A 84 11.45 10.76 19.08
CA ARG A 84 11.81 11.30 20.40
C ARG A 84 12.37 10.23 21.36
N LEU A 85 11.89 8.99 21.30
CA LEU A 85 12.38 7.94 22.20
C LEU A 85 13.75 7.40 21.77
N PHE A 86 13.91 7.09 20.48
CA PHE A 86 15.13 6.46 19.97
C PHE A 86 16.19 7.44 19.47
N PHE A 87 15.81 8.57 18.87
CA PHE A 87 16.78 9.50 18.28
C PHE A 87 17.12 10.69 19.17
N LYS A 88 16.22 11.19 20.02
CA LYS A 88 16.55 12.31 20.94
C LYS A 88 17.39 11.88 22.16
N SER A 89 17.37 10.60 22.54
CA SER A 89 18.24 10.09 23.61
C SER A 89 19.70 9.86 23.15
N ALA A 90 19.98 9.96 21.84
CA ALA A 90 21.33 9.83 21.29
C ALA A 90 22.09 11.17 21.19
N ASP A 91 21.42 12.29 21.48
CA ASP A 91 21.98 13.65 21.38
C ASP A 91 22.38 14.24 22.75
N ASP A 92 21.93 13.64 23.86
CA ASP A 92 22.32 14.03 25.23
C ASP A 92 23.62 13.35 25.72
N GLU A 93 24.26 12.53 24.87
CA GLU A 93 25.52 11.81 25.18
C GLU A 93 26.68 12.22 24.25
N ARG A 94 26.64 13.45 23.69
CA ARG A 94 27.77 14.07 22.97
C ARG A 94 28.10 15.46 23.48
#